data_AF-A0AAV7J285-F1
#
_entry.id   AF-A0AAV7J285-F1
#
_cell.length_a   1.000
_cell.length_b   1.000
_cell.length_c   1.000
_cell.angle_alpha   90.00
_cell.angle_beta   90.00
_cell.angle_gamma   90.00
#
_symmetry.space_group_name_H-M   'P 1'
#
loop_
_entity.id
_entity.type
_entity.pdbx_description
1 polymer ?
#
loop_
_entity_poly.entity_id
_entity_poly.type
_entity_poly.pdbx_seq_one_letter_code
_entity_poly.pdbx_strand_id
1 'polypeptide(L)'
;MEKILNHRDRYICSVPSSEVVKEKFNDLLAQLDKLNRQSYDQLAQDAEKIQNQKDKITDLKKKLLIGEKNKKSFEKELLSQAELLEELNTEKTHIIVENIEIESRKNQIKPKKNTSNDDQIFERERIKLKYYRMLTNIKWDYQDVRTSIRGLITNRKDYTQKFYYDNDDEKVEEKLWKEIEKCADFDLKKDSPPH
;
A
#
# COMPACT_ATOMS: atom_id res chain seq x y z
N MET A 1 -94.68 32.82 72.21
CA MET A 1 -93.80 33.82 71.57
C MET A 1 -92.33 33.52 71.76
N GLU A 2 -91.88 33.17 72.97
CA GLU A 2 -90.48 32.92 73.30
C GLU A 2 -89.79 31.84 72.44
N LYS A 3 -90.47 30.71 72.15
CA LYS A 3 -89.94 29.66 71.26
C LYS A 3 -89.75 30.11 69.80
N ILE A 4 -90.59 31.03 69.33
CA ILE A 4 -90.53 31.58 67.96
C ILE A 4 -89.37 32.57 67.85
N LEU A 5 -89.18 33.41 68.88
CA LEU A 5 -88.04 34.33 68.97
C LEU A 5 -86.70 33.56 69.07
N ASN A 6 -86.64 32.50 69.89
CA ASN A 6 -85.45 31.66 70.01
C ASN A 6 -85.08 30.92 68.71
N HIS A 7 -86.07 30.54 67.89
CA HIS A 7 -85.82 29.97 66.56
C HIS A 7 -85.34 31.02 65.55
N ARG A 8 -85.92 32.22 65.57
CA ARG A 8 -85.48 33.34 64.73
C ARG A 8 -84.02 33.73 65.04
N ASP A 9 -83.67 33.85 66.31
CA ASP A 9 -82.32 34.25 66.72
C ASP A 9 -81.28 33.17 66.44
N ARG A 10 -81.62 31.88 66.61
CA ARG A 10 -80.75 30.78 66.13
C ARG A 10 -80.54 30.83 64.63
N TYR A 11 -81.59 31.07 63.84
CA TYR A 11 -81.46 31.13 62.39
C TYR A 11 -80.60 32.32 61.95
N ILE A 12 -80.84 33.51 62.49
CA ILE A 12 -80.08 34.74 62.16
C ILE A 12 -78.61 34.62 62.59
N CYS A 13 -78.31 34.01 63.74
CA CYS A 13 -76.93 33.77 64.17
C CYS A 13 -76.25 32.57 63.47
N SER A 14 -77.01 31.70 62.80
CA SER A 14 -76.46 30.54 62.07
C SER A 14 -76.12 30.84 60.60
N VAL A 15 -76.65 31.94 60.04
CA VAL A 15 -76.37 32.35 58.66
C VAL A 15 -75.03 33.09 58.66
N PRO A 16 -74.02 32.59 57.92
CA PRO A 16 -72.74 33.29 57.79
C PRO A 16 -72.95 34.70 57.23
N SER A 17 -72.24 35.69 57.76
CA SER A 17 -72.30 37.06 57.21
C SER A 17 -71.96 37.06 55.73
N SER A 18 -72.59 37.95 54.97
CA SER A 18 -72.36 38.12 53.53
C SER A 18 -70.87 38.31 53.21
N GLU A 19 -70.14 39.03 54.06
CA GLU A 19 -68.69 39.21 53.95
C GLU A 19 -67.92 37.88 54.06
N VAL A 20 -68.29 37.00 54.99
CA VAL A 20 -67.63 35.69 55.20
C VAL A 20 -67.86 34.76 54.00
N VAL A 21 -69.03 34.82 53.37
CA VAL A 21 -69.31 34.07 52.14
C VAL A 21 -68.50 34.61 50.96
N LYS A 22 -68.39 35.94 50.83
CA LYS A 22 -67.57 36.59 49.80
C LYS A 22 -66.09 36.29 49.95
N GLU A 23 -65.56 36.31 51.17
CA GLU A 23 -64.17 35.98 51.46
C GLU A 23 -63.86 34.53 51.07
N LYS A 24 -64.68 33.57 51.51
CA LYS A 24 -64.53 32.16 51.11
C LYS A 24 -64.64 31.95 49.60
N PHE A 25 -65.52 32.69 48.93
CA PHE A 25 -65.66 32.62 47.47
C PHE A 25 -64.41 33.16 46.76
N ASN A 26 -63.86 34.28 47.22
CA ASN A 26 -62.62 34.84 46.70
C ASN A 26 -61.41 33.92 46.96
N ASP A 27 -61.35 33.29 48.13
CA ASP A 27 -60.32 32.29 48.46
C ASP A 27 -60.40 31.08 47.52
N LEU A 28 -61.62 30.61 47.24
CA LEU A 28 -61.83 29.53 46.27
C LEU A 28 -61.39 29.94 44.87
N LEU A 29 -61.72 31.16 44.42
CA LEU A 29 -61.26 31.68 43.13
C LEU A 29 -59.73 31.75 43.07
N ALA A 30 -59.08 32.25 44.12
CA ALA A 30 -57.62 32.33 44.19
C ALA A 30 -56.96 30.94 44.17
N GLN A 31 -57.55 29.95 44.85
CA GLN A 31 -57.10 28.55 44.80
C GLN A 31 -57.25 27.96 43.41
N LEU A 32 -58.37 28.23 42.74
CA LEU A 32 -58.67 27.74 41.40
C LEU A 32 -57.69 28.36 40.37
N ASP A 33 -57.43 29.66 40.47
CA ASP A 33 -56.43 30.36 39.65
C ASP A 33 -55.02 29.80 39.86
N LYS A 34 -54.64 29.53 41.11
CA LYS A 34 -53.34 28.92 41.43
C LYS A 34 -53.21 27.53 40.82
N LEU A 35 -54.24 26.69 40.97
CA LEU A 35 -54.26 25.35 40.41
C LEU A 35 -54.20 25.40 38.88
N ASN A 36 -54.92 26.33 38.27
CA ASN A 36 -54.92 26.52 36.83
C ASN A 36 -53.53 26.92 36.31
N ARG A 37 -52.87 27.89 36.96
CA ARG A 37 -51.48 28.28 36.62
C ARG A 37 -50.51 27.11 36.76
N GLN A 38 -50.58 26.36 37.86
CA GLN A 38 -49.75 25.16 38.05
C GLN A 38 -50.00 24.11 36.96
N SER A 39 -51.24 23.92 36.55
CA SER A 39 -51.59 23.02 35.45
C SER A 39 -51.00 23.49 34.12
N TYR A 40 -51.06 24.79 33.82
CA TYR A 40 -50.46 25.35 32.60
C TYR A 40 -48.94 25.18 32.58
N ASP A 41 -48.27 25.47 33.70
CA ASP A 41 -46.81 25.29 33.81
C ASP A 41 -46.41 23.83 33.62
N GLN A 42 -47.15 22.90 34.23
CA GLN A 42 -46.91 21.47 34.08
C GLN A 42 -47.12 21.02 32.62
N LEU A 43 -48.19 21.48 31.97
CA LEU A 43 -48.46 21.17 30.56
C LEU A 43 -47.36 21.72 29.64
N ALA A 44 -46.84 22.91 29.92
CA ALA A 44 -45.73 23.49 29.15
C ALA A 44 -44.46 22.66 29.30
N GLN A 45 -44.11 22.25 30.53
CA GLN A 45 -42.95 21.38 30.78
C GLN A 45 -43.10 20.01 30.11
N ASP A 46 -44.29 19.43 30.16
CA ASP A 46 -44.53 18.12 29.56
C ASP A 46 -44.55 18.19 28.03
N ALA A 47 -45.05 19.28 27.44
CA ALA A 47 -44.92 19.55 26.01
C ALA A 47 -43.46 19.67 25.57
N GLU A 48 -42.63 20.37 26.34
CA GLU A 48 -41.19 20.48 26.08
C GLU A 48 -40.49 19.10 26.17
N LYS A 49 -40.80 18.30 27.19
CA LYS A 49 -40.25 16.93 27.33
C LYS A 49 -40.67 16.04 26.16
N ILE A 50 -41.93 16.09 25.73
CA ILE A 50 -42.42 15.33 24.59
C ILE A 50 -41.66 15.73 23.32
N GLN A 51 -41.45 17.02 23.11
CA GLN A 51 -40.70 17.52 21.95
C GLN A 51 -39.24 17.04 21.98
N ASN A 52 -38.56 17.16 23.13
CA ASN A 52 -37.19 16.66 23.31
C ASN A 52 -37.08 15.15 23.06
N GLN A 53 -38.05 14.36 23.53
CA GLN A 53 -38.10 12.92 23.27
C GLN A 53 -38.33 12.60 21.79
N LYS A 54 -39.21 13.36 21.12
CA LYS A 54 -39.48 13.21 19.69
C LYS A 54 -38.24 13.50 18.85
N ASP A 55 -37.48 14.53 19.20
CA ASP A 55 -36.23 14.87 18.52
C ASP A 55 -35.18 13.78 18.73
N LYS A 56 -35.04 13.28 19.96
CA LYS A 56 -34.15 12.15 20.28
C LYS A 56 -34.52 10.87 19.50
N ILE A 57 -35.81 10.55 19.39
CA ILE A 57 -36.28 9.42 18.59
C ILE A 57 -35.92 9.60 17.11
N THR A 58 -36.09 10.83 16.59
CA THR A 58 -35.77 11.14 15.19
C THR A 58 -34.28 10.98 14.91
N ASP A 59 -33.42 11.45 15.81
CA ASP A 59 -31.98 11.30 15.69
C ASP A 59 -31.53 9.84 15.79
N LEU A 60 -32.11 9.07 16.71
CA LEU A 60 -31.85 7.63 16.82
C LEU A 60 -32.27 6.88 15.56
N LYS A 61 -33.43 7.21 14.97
CA LYS A 61 -33.87 6.64 13.70
C LYS A 61 -32.91 6.94 12.56
N LYS A 62 -32.40 8.18 12.46
CA LYS A 62 -31.38 8.55 11.46
C LYS A 62 -30.09 7.76 11.65
N LYS A 63 -29.59 7.65 12.89
CA LYS A 63 -28.40 6.87 13.21
C LYS A 63 -28.57 5.39 12.86
N LEU A 64 -29.73 4.81 13.16
CA LEU A 64 -30.06 3.43 12.82
C LEU A 64 -30.06 3.21 11.31
N LEU A 65 -30.70 4.10 10.54
CA LEU A 65 -30.73 4.00 9.09
C LEU A 65 -29.33 4.10 8.45
N ILE A 66 -28.46 4.98 8.98
CA ILE A 66 -27.06 5.07 8.58
C ILE A 66 -26.33 3.77 8.92
N GLY A 67 -26.53 3.23 10.12
CA GLY A 67 -25.95 1.96 10.56
C GLY A 67 -26.34 0.79 9.66
N GLU A 68 -27.62 0.69 9.27
CA GLU A 68 -28.12 -0.34 8.35
C GLU A 68 -27.51 -0.20 6.95
N LYS A 69 -27.38 1.03 6.44
CA LYS A 69 -26.75 1.29 5.15
C LYS A 69 -25.27 0.87 5.16
N ASN A 70 -24.55 1.23 6.22
CA ASN A 70 -23.14 0.87 6.39
C ASN A 70 -22.96 -0.64 6.55
N LYS A 71 -23.84 -1.30 7.31
CA LYS A 71 -23.83 -2.77 7.45
C LYS A 71 -23.97 -3.44 6.09
N LYS A 72 -24.93 -3.01 5.27
CA LYS A 72 -25.13 -3.54 3.91
C LYS A 72 -23.94 -3.29 2.99
N SER A 73 -23.25 -2.15 3.11
CA SER A 73 -22.04 -1.91 2.32
C SER A 73 -20.89 -2.82 2.76
N PHE A 74 -20.69 -3.02 4.07
CA PHE A 74 -19.68 -3.93 4.58
C PHE A 74 -19.96 -5.39 4.22
N GLU A 75 -21.22 -5.83 4.24
CA GLU A 75 -21.59 -7.17 3.78
C GLU A 75 -21.24 -7.41 2.30
N LYS A 76 -21.46 -6.40 1.44
CA LYS A 76 -21.07 -6.48 0.02
C LYS A 76 -19.56 -6.51 -0.17
N GLU A 77 -18.83 -5.67 0.56
CA GLU A 77 -17.37 -5.64 0.51
C GLU A 77 -16.77 -6.97 0.98
N LEU A 78 -17.33 -7.55 2.05
CA LEU A 78 -16.89 -8.84 2.57
C LEU A 78 -17.11 -9.97 1.57
N LEU A 79 -18.25 -9.98 0.85
CA LEU A 79 -18.51 -10.95 -0.21
C LEU A 79 -17.49 -10.80 -1.36
N SER A 80 -17.23 -9.57 -1.81
CA SER A 80 -16.24 -9.32 -2.86
C SER A 80 -14.82 -9.74 -2.45
N GLN A 81 -14.44 -9.52 -1.19
CA GLN A 81 -13.15 -9.99 -0.67
C GLN A 81 -13.07 -11.51 -0.59
N ALA A 82 -14.18 -12.19 -0.26
CA ALA A 82 -14.24 -13.64 -0.24
C ALA A 82 -14.07 -14.25 -1.65
N GLU A 83 -14.72 -13.67 -2.66
CA GLU A 83 -14.56 -14.06 -4.07
C GLU A 83 -13.10 -13.89 -4.52
N LEU A 84 -12.47 -12.75 -4.22
CA LEU A 84 -11.07 -12.50 -4.55
C LEU A 84 -10.11 -13.50 -3.86
N LEU A 85 -10.39 -13.88 -2.62
CA LEU A 85 -9.61 -14.90 -1.91
C LEU A 85 -9.75 -16.28 -2.54
N GLU A 86 -10.94 -16.62 -3.04
CA GLU A 86 -11.17 -17.87 -3.76
C GLU A 86 -10.37 -17.90 -5.06
N GLU A 87 -10.44 -16.83 -5.87
CA GLU A 87 -9.64 -16.68 -7.09
C GLU A 87 -8.15 -16.84 -6.80
N LEU A 88 -7.62 -16.11 -5.81
CA LEU A 88 -6.22 -16.19 -5.43
C LEU A 88 -5.81 -17.60 -5.00
N ASN A 89 -6.69 -18.32 -4.29
CA ASN A 89 -6.42 -19.69 -3.87
C ASN A 89 -6.40 -20.66 -5.06
N THR A 90 -7.26 -20.46 -6.05
CA THR A 90 -7.23 -21.25 -7.29
C THR A 90 -5.94 -21.00 -8.08
N GLU A 91 -5.51 -19.75 -8.21
CA GLU A 91 -4.27 -19.39 -8.92
C GLU A 91 -3.02 -19.91 -8.18
N LYS A 92 -2.98 -19.78 -6.85
CA LYS A 92 -1.94 -20.37 -6.01
C LYS A 92 -1.85 -21.88 -6.25
N THR A 93 -2.98 -22.57 -6.30
CA THR A 93 -3.01 -24.03 -6.53
C THR A 93 -2.49 -24.36 -7.94
N HIS A 94 -2.85 -23.57 -8.95
CA HIS A 94 -2.35 -23.72 -10.32
C HIS A 94 -0.83 -23.58 -10.39
N ILE A 95 -0.27 -22.54 -9.78
CA ILE A 95 1.18 -22.30 -9.73
C ILE A 95 1.91 -23.44 -9.01
N ILE A 96 1.34 -24.00 -7.93
CA ILE A 96 1.93 -25.14 -7.23
C ILE A 96 2.03 -26.35 -8.17
N VAL A 97 0.96 -26.66 -8.90
CA VAL A 97 0.95 -27.77 -9.87
C VAL A 97 1.99 -27.53 -10.98
N GLU A 98 2.02 -26.33 -11.55
CA GLU A 98 2.99 -25.97 -12.59
C GLU A 98 4.44 -26.09 -12.09
N ASN A 99 4.73 -25.63 -10.87
CA ASN A 99 6.06 -25.75 -10.27
C ASN A 99 6.48 -27.22 -10.07
N ILE A 100 5.56 -28.07 -9.64
CA ILE A 100 5.83 -29.52 -9.51
C ILE A 100 6.18 -30.10 -10.88
N GLU A 101 5.44 -29.73 -11.94
CA GLU A 101 5.75 -30.18 -13.29
C GLU A 101 7.12 -29.68 -13.77
N ILE A 102 7.43 -28.41 -13.56
CA ILE A 102 8.72 -27.82 -13.97
C ILE A 102 9.88 -28.50 -13.24
N GLU A 103 9.78 -28.71 -11.93
CA GLU A 103 10.81 -29.44 -11.17
C GLU A 103 10.95 -30.88 -11.65
N SER A 104 9.85 -31.55 -12.01
CA SER A 104 9.91 -32.90 -12.59
C SER A 104 10.67 -32.91 -13.93
N ARG A 105 10.43 -31.92 -14.82
CA ARG A 105 11.14 -31.78 -16.10
C ARG A 105 12.61 -31.45 -15.89
N LYS A 106 12.93 -30.55 -14.97
CA LYS A 106 14.31 -30.21 -14.58
C LYS A 106 15.06 -31.45 -14.08
N ASN A 107 14.44 -32.29 -13.27
CA ASN A 107 15.06 -33.55 -12.81
C ASN A 107 15.26 -34.57 -13.93
N GLN A 108 14.43 -34.55 -14.98
CA GLN A 108 14.61 -35.38 -16.17
C GLN A 108 15.72 -34.87 -17.09
N ILE A 109 15.96 -33.55 -17.12
CA ILE A 109 17.09 -32.95 -17.82
C ILE A 109 18.35 -33.23 -17.00
N LYS A 110 18.98 -34.37 -17.25
CA LYS A 110 20.34 -34.63 -16.72
C LYS A 110 21.25 -33.48 -17.17
N PRO A 111 22.11 -32.93 -16.29
CA PRO A 111 23.13 -32.01 -16.74
C PRO A 111 23.90 -32.74 -17.85
N LYS A 112 23.91 -32.15 -19.05
CA LYS A 112 24.65 -32.68 -20.18
C LYS A 112 26.11 -32.67 -19.75
N LYS A 113 26.60 -33.81 -19.25
CA LYS A 113 27.99 -33.97 -18.86
C LYS A 113 28.76 -33.69 -20.14
N ASN A 114 29.52 -32.60 -20.18
CA ASN A 114 30.36 -32.27 -21.32
C ASN A 114 31.08 -33.55 -21.72
N THR A 115 30.96 -33.90 -22.99
CA THR A 115 31.64 -35.06 -23.51
C THR A 115 33.13 -34.84 -23.24
N SER A 116 33.88 -35.86 -22.81
CA SER A 116 35.32 -35.70 -22.52
C SER A 116 36.10 -35.06 -23.67
N ASN A 117 35.58 -35.13 -24.90
CA ASN A 117 36.13 -34.45 -26.08
C ASN A 117 35.89 -32.94 -26.08
N ASP A 118 34.74 -32.46 -25.62
CA ASP A 118 34.40 -31.03 -25.59
C ASP A 118 35.32 -30.29 -24.62
N ASP A 119 35.55 -30.86 -23.44
CA ASP A 119 36.45 -30.29 -22.43
C ASP A 119 37.91 -30.24 -22.94
N GLN A 120 38.35 -31.27 -23.68
CA GLN A 120 39.66 -31.27 -24.32
C GLN A 120 39.79 -30.21 -25.43
N ILE A 121 38.72 -29.98 -26.21
CA ILE A 121 38.70 -28.94 -27.24
C ILE A 121 38.84 -27.55 -26.60
N PHE A 122 38.07 -27.27 -25.55
CA PHE A 122 38.17 -25.97 -24.85
C PHE A 122 39.55 -25.75 -24.22
N GLU A 123 40.16 -26.78 -23.66
CA GLU A 123 41.49 -26.64 -23.05
C GLU A 123 42.55 -26.38 -24.11
N ARG A 124 42.48 -27.05 -25.27
CA ARG A 124 43.37 -26.77 -26.41
C ARG A 124 43.23 -25.33 -26.90
N GLU A 125 42.00 -24.83 -27.05
CA GLU A 125 41.76 -23.46 -27.52
C GLU A 125 42.21 -22.42 -26.49
N ARG A 126 42.03 -22.67 -25.19
CA ARG A 126 42.55 -21.82 -24.11
C ARG A 126 44.08 -21.74 -24.15
N ILE A 127 44.74 -22.88 -24.31
CA ILE A 127 46.20 -22.95 -24.43
C ILE A 127 46.67 -22.19 -25.68
N LYS A 128 46.00 -22.37 -26.82
CA LYS A 128 46.31 -21.68 -28.07
C LYS A 128 46.18 -20.16 -27.95
N LEU A 129 45.08 -19.67 -27.37
CA LEU A 129 44.86 -18.25 -27.13
C LEU A 129 45.91 -17.67 -26.17
N LYS A 130 46.30 -18.42 -25.14
CA LYS A 130 47.37 -18.04 -24.21
C LYS A 130 48.71 -17.87 -24.94
N TYR A 131 49.06 -18.79 -25.84
CA TYR A 131 50.28 -18.67 -26.64
C TYR A 131 50.24 -17.47 -27.58
N TYR A 132 49.14 -17.23 -28.28
CA TYR A 132 49.01 -16.03 -29.12
C TYR A 132 49.23 -14.75 -28.31
N ARG A 133 48.63 -14.66 -27.13
CA ARG A 133 48.81 -13.50 -26.25
C ARG A 133 50.25 -13.37 -25.73
N MET A 134 50.96 -14.48 -25.52
CA MET A 134 52.37 -14.45 -25.12
C MET A 134 53.28 -13.99 -26.27
N LEU A 135 53.01 -14.44 -27.49
CA LEU A 135 53.82 -14.13 -28.67
C LEU A 135 53.62 -12.69 -29.14
N THR A 136 52.37 -12.24 -29.24
CA THR A 136 52.07 -10.93 -29.81
C THR A 136 51.96 -9.83 -28.76
N ASN A 137 51.77 -10.22 -27.48
CA ASN A 137 51.49 -9.29 -26.39
C ASN A 137 50.26 -8.38 -26.65
N ILE A 138 49.37 -8.82 -27.53
CA ILE A 138 48.14 -8.11 -27.87
C ILE A 138 47.03 -8.50 -26.89
N LYS A 139 46.32 -7.47 -26.42
CA LYS A 139 45.02 -7.59 -25.76
C LYS A 139 43.95 -7.00 -26.68
N TRP A 140 43.15 -7.87 -27.28
CA TRP A 140 42.04 -7.49 -28.14
C TRP A 140 40.89 -6.88 -27.33
N ASP A 141 40.20 -5.92 -27.94
CA ASP A 141 38.92 -5.43 -27.45
C ASP A 141 37.78 -6.09 -28.25
N TYR A 142 37.01 -6.94 -27.56
CA TYR A 142 35.98 -7.80 -28.16
C TYR A 142 34.60 -7.14 -28.24
N GLN A 143 34.44 -5.88 -27.84
CA GLN A 143 33.13 -5.24 -27.83
C GLN A 143 32.54 -5.00 -29.23
N ASP A 144 33.37 -4.83 -30.27
CA ASP A 144 32.88 -4.57 -31.63
C ASP A 144 33.77 -5.17 -32.75
N VAL A 145 33.95 -6.49 -32.71
CA VAL A 145 34.83 -7.24 -33.64
C VAL A 145 34.28 -7.28 -35.08
N ARG A 146 33.02 -6.91 -35.30
CA ARG A 146 32.37 -7.02 -36.62
C ARG A 146 32.69 -5.86 -37.55
N THR A 147 33.09 -4.72 -36.99
CA THR A 147 33.28 -3.47 -37.73
C THR A 147 34.75 -3.02 -37.74
N SER A 148 35.53 -3.43 -36.73
CA SER A 148 36.91 -2.97 -36.56
C SER A 148 37.81 -3.99 -35.87
N ILE A 149 39.10 -3.91 -36.19
CA ILE A 149 40.20 -4.64 -35.57
C ILE A 149 40.86 -3.69 -34.58
N ARG A 150 40.56 -3.85 -33.29
CA ARG A 150 41.05 -2.95 -32.24
C ARG A 150 41.56 -3.67 -31.02
N GLY A 151 42.56 -3.05 -30.38
CA GLY A 151 43.20 -3.64 -29.22
C GLY A 151 44.36 -2.81 -28.70
N LEU A 152 45.13 -3.44 -27.83
CA LEU A 152 46.27 -2.87 -27.15
C LEU A 152 47.48 -3.79 -27.29
N ILE A 153 48.62 -3.28 -27.68
CA ILE A 153 49.90 -4.00 -27.62
C ILE A 153 50.67 -3.48 -26.42
N THR A 154 51.24 -4.36 -25.60
CA THR A 154 51.99 -3.95 -24.40
C THR A 154 53.21 -4.81 -24.14
N ASN A 155 54.35 -4.20 -23.85
CA ASN A 155 55.54 -4.95 -23.41
C ASN A 155 55.49 -5.32 -21.91
N ARG A 156 54.35 -5.07 -21.25
CA ARG A 156 54.11 -5.33 -19.81
C ARG A 156 55.05 -4.56 -18.87
N LYS A 157 55.80 -3.59 -19.38
CA LYS A 157 56.68 -2.69 -18.62
C LYS A 157 56.25 -1.24 -18.85
N ASP A 158 56.65 -0.66 -19.97
CA ASP A 158 56.57 0.79 -20.22
C ASP A 158 55.98 1.16 -21.58
N TYR A 159 55.82 0.19 -22.49
CA TYR A 159 55.24 0.39 -23.80
C TYR A 159 53.81 -0.14 -23.80
N THR A 160 52.87 0.74 -24.16
CA THR A 160 51.46 0.41 -24.28
C THR A 160 50.87 1.25 -25.41
N GLN A 161 50.54 0.60 -26.53
CA GLN A 161 50.03 1.25 -27.72
C GLN A 161 48.64 0.71 -28.06
N LYS A 162 47.67 1.63 -28.19
CA LYS A 162 46.34 1.30 -28.72
C LYS A 162 46.40 1.32 -30.25
N PHE A 163 45.75 0.36 -30.87
CA PHE A 163 45.55 0.34 -32.32
C PHE A 163 44.08 0.17 -32.64
N TYR A 164 43.71 0.71 -33.80
CA TYR A 164 42.38 0.65 -34.37
C TYR A 164 42.54 0.61 -35.88
N TYR A 165 42.00 -0.42 -36.51
CA TYR A 165 41.96 -0.59 -37.95
C TYR A 165 40.56 -0.97 -38.39
N ASP A 166 40.15 -0.49 -39.56
CA ASP A 166 38.89 -0.91 -40.17
C ASP A 166 39.05 -2.31 -40.78
N ASN A 167 37.97 -3.10 -40.80
CA ASN A 167 38.01 -4.48 -41.29
C ASN A 167 38.38 -4.59 -42.78
N ASP A 168 38.21 -3.53 -43.56
CA ASP A 168 38.46 -3.49 -45.01
C ASP A 168 39.90 -3.09 -45.38
N ASP A 169 40.78 -2.87 -44.40
CA ASP A 169 42.17 -2.48 -44.64
C ASP A 169 43.03 -3.72 -45.00
N GLU A 170 43.37 -3.85 -46.29
CA GLU A 170 44.15 -4.99 -46.83
C GLU A 170 45.55 -5.13 -46.21
N LYS A 171 46.05 -4.10 -45.49
CA LYS A 171 47.41 -4.09 -44.90
C LYS A 171 47.41 -4.20 -43.37
N VAL A 172 46.31 -4.63 -42.76
CA VAL A 172 46.22 -4.73 -41.29
C VAL A 172 47.26 -5.66 -40.71
N GLU A 173 47.50 -6.82 -41.33
CA GLU A 173 48.50 -7.77 -40.83
C GLU A 173 49.90 -7.17 -40.79
N GLU A 174 50.34 -6.51 -41.87
CA GLU A 174 51.65 -5.83 -41.92
C GLU A 174 51.76 -4.71 -40.88
N LYS A 175 50.68 -3.94 -40.68
CA LYS A 175 50.64 -2.87 -39.67
C LYS A 175 50.72 -3.44 -38.26
N LEU A 176 49.99 -4.52 -37.98
CA LEU A 176 49.98 -5.20 -36.68
C LEU A 176 51.37 -5.78 -36.36
N TRP A 177 52.02 -6.44 -37.32
CA TRP A 177 53.36 -6.99 -37.13
C TRP A 177 54.41 -5.91 -36.88
N LYS A 178 54.33 -4.75 -37.55
CA LYS A 178 55.19 -3.61 -37.26
C LYS A 178 55.02 -3.07 -35.83
N GLU A 179 53.79 -3.04 -35.32
CA GLU A 179 53.55 -2.61 -33.94
C GLU A 179 54.02 -3.66 -32.92
N ILE A 180 53.94 -4.96 -33.25
CA ILE A 180 54.53 -6.04 -32.43
C ILE A 180 56.06 -5.92 -32.41
N GLU A 181 56.70 -5.68 -33.56
CA GLU A 181 58.17 -5.52 -33.67
C GLU A 181 58.67 -4.33 -32.87
N LYS A 182 58.02 -3.16 -32.99
CA LYS A 182 58.33 -1.97 -32.17
C LYS A 182 58.22 -2.24 -30.67
N CYS A 183 57.22 -3.02 -30.26
CA CYS A 183 57.01 -3.42 -28.88
C CYS A 183 58.16 -4.32 -28.39
N ALA A 184 58.63 -5.25 -29.22
CA ALA A 184 59.75 -6.15 -28.90
C ALA A 184 61.11 -5.41 -28.88
N ASP A 185 61.34 -4.46 -29.79
CA ASP A 185 62.58 -3.67 -29.84
C ASP A 185 62.73 -2.73 -28.64
N PHE A 186 61.61 -2.23 -28.09
CA PHE A 186 61.61 -1.42 -26.87
C PHE A 186 62.04 -2.20 -25.63
N ASP A 187 61.80 -3.52 -25.61
CA ASP A 187 62.30 -4.40 -24.55
C ASP A 187 63.82 -4.62 -24.65
N LEU A 188 64.39 -4.69 -25.86
CA LEU A 188 65.82 -4.93 -26.08
C LEU A 188 66.70 -3.68 -25.85
N LYS A 189 66.20 -2.48 -26.13
CA LYS A 189 66.99 -1.23 -26.01
C LYS A 189 67.28 -0.79 -24.57
N LYS A 190 66.61 -1.36 -23.56
CA LYS A 190 66.88 -1.06 -22.14
C LYS A 190 67.90 -2.00 -21.48
N ASP A 191 68.22 -3.13 -22.11
CA ASP A 191 69.20 -4.08 -21.58
C ASP A 191 70.62 -3.86 -22.14
N SER A 192 70.83 -2.81 -22.95
CA SER A 192 72.15 -2.36 -23.41
C SER A 192 72.75 -1.35 -22.43
N PRO A 193 73.97 -1.56 -21.89
CA PRO A 193 74.60 -0.60 -21.00
C PRO A 193 75.01 0.68 -21.76
N PRO A 194 74.99 1.86 -21.11
CA PRO A 194 75.40 3.11 -21.74
C PRO A 194 76.91 3.08 -22.01
N HIS A 195 77.29 3.35 -23.27
CA HIS A 195 78.67 3.66 -23.65
C HIS A 195 79.01 5.11 -23.31
#